data_AF-A0A959XU99-F1
#
_entry.id   AF-A0A959XU99-F1
#
_cell.length_a   1.000
_cell.length_b   1.000
_cell.length_c   1.000
_cell.angle_alpha   90.00
_cell.angle_beta   90.00
_cell.angle_gamma   90.00
#
_symmetry.space_group_name_H-M   'P 1'
#
loop_
_entity.id
_entity.type
_entity.pdbx_description
1 polymer ?
#
loop_
_entity_poly.entity_id
_entity_poly.type
_entity_poly.pdbx_seq_one_letter_code
_entity_poly.pdbx_strand_id
1 'polypeptide(L)'
;RMEMDSEPHPEIPDFDQSKHVPAQVALLMQQRAQRLFKEGRITGDQLITVDKELVQYLEICGACERIKNTPIPYSYSSFIKKFIVIYVFTLPFGVAFSLGYLAIPVVMFIFYVLASLEIIAEEIEDPFGDDANDLPMKRLATVIGQNAEEILR
;
A
#
# COMPACT_ATOMS: atom_id res chain seq x y z
N ARG A 1 -8.61 -18.61 -13.16
CA ARG A 1 -8.55 -17.78 -14.39
C ARG A 1 -9.81 -16.94 -14.32
N MET A 2 -9.70 -15.69 -13.89
CA MET A 2 -10.87 -14.82 -13.66
C MET A 2 -11.30 -14.28 -15.02
N GLU A 3 -12.39 -14.81 -15.56
CA GLU A 3 -13.04 -14.31 -16.78
C GLU A 3 -13.77 -13.02 -16.41
N MET A 4 -13.03 -11.91 -16.29
CA MET A 4 -13.63 -10.60 -15.97
C MET A 4 -14.26 -9.91 -17.18
N ASP A 5 -14.03 -10.44 -18.39
CA ASP A 5 -14.85 -10.29 -19.58
C ASP A 5 -14.30 -11.32 -20.60
N SER A 6 -15.14 -12.14 -21.23
CA SER A 6 -14.68 -13.08 -22.27
C SER A 6 -14.27 -12.37 -23.56
N GLU A 7 -14.70 -11.12 -23.73
CA GLU A 7 -14.42 -10.22 -24.85
C GLU A 7 -14.02 -8.85 -24.28
N PRO A 8 -12.92 -8.22 -24.74
CA PRO A 8 -12.52 -6.90 -24.25
C PRO A 8 -13.65 -5.88 -24.41
N HIS A 9 -14.01 -5.20 -23.32
CA HIS A 9 -15.08 -4.20 -23.35
C HIS A 9 -14.76 -3.11 -24.39
N PRO A 10 -15.69 -2.79 -25.32
CA PRO A 10 -15.40 -1.97 -26.49
C PRO A 10 -14.99 -0.52 -26.17
N GLU A 11 -15.31 -0.05 -24.95
CA GLU A 11 -14.92 1.29 -24.48
C GLU A 11 -13.60 1.32 -23.67
N ILE A 12 -12.99 0.16 -23.39
CA ILE A 12 -11.72 0.08 -22.65
C ILE A 12 -10.58 -0.10 -23.67
N PRO A 13 -9.77 0.94 -23.91
CA PRO A 13 -8.60 0.83 -24.78
C PRO A 13 -7.45 0.11 -24.09
N ASP A 14 -6.42 -0.25 -24.85
CA ASP A 14 -5.13 -0.60 -24.28
C ASP A 14 -4.53 0.61 -23.56
N PHE A 15 -4.33 0.48 -22.24
CA PHE A 15 -3.75 1.54 -21.42
C PHE A 15 -2.26 1.72 -21.72
N ASP A 16 -1.84 2.98 -21.79
CA ASP A 16 -0.43 3.33 -21.93
C ASP A 16 0.29 3.09 -20.59
N GLN A 17 0.99 1.96 -20.48
CA GLN A 17 1.74 1.55 -19.28
C GLN A 17 2.91 2.48 -18.94
N SER A 18 3.33 3.36 -19.86
CA SER A 18 4.36 4.37 -19.58
C SER A 18 3.83 5.56 -18.78
N LYS A 19 2.51 5.70 -18.68
CA LYS A 19 1.82 6.78 -17.99
C LYS A 19 1.11 6.27 -16.75
N HIS A 20 0.56 7.20 -15.98
CA HIS A 20 -0.19 6.89 -14.77
C HIS A 20 -1.53 6.19 -15.10
N VAL A 21 -1.52 4.86 -15.09
CA VAL A 21 -2.66 4.00 -15.47
C VAL A 21 -3.92 4.29 -14.66
N PRO A 22 -3.90 4.44 -13.31
CA PRO A 22 -5.13 4.73 -12.55
C PRO A 22 -5.81 6.03 -12.97
N ALA A 23 -5.04 7.05 -13.39
CA ALA A 23 -5.61 8.29 -13.90
C ALA A 23 -6.26 8.10 -15.28
N GLN A 24 -5.72 7.22 -16.13
CA GLN A 24 -6.35 6.87 -17.41
C GLN A 24 -7.70 6.18 -17.18
N VAL A 25 -7.80 5.27 -16.20
CA VAL A 25 -9.06 4.61 -15.83
C VAL A 25 -10.08 5.64 -15.33
N ALA A 26 -9.70 6.52 -14.41
CA ALA A 26 -10.60 7.56 -13.89
C ALA A 26 -11.11 8.49 -15.00
N LEU A 27 -10.22 8.87 -15.94
CA LEU A 27 -10.59 9.69 -17.10
C LEU A 27 -11.64 9.01 -17.99
N LEU A 28 -11.51 7.71 -18.25
CA LEU A 28 -12.51 6.95 -19.02
C LEU A 28 -13.86 6.93 -18.32
N MET A 29 -13.88 6.72 -17.00
CA MET A 29 -15.13 6.74 -16.21
C MET A 29 -15.80 8.12 -16.24
N GLN A 30 -15.02 9.20 -16.12
CA GLN A 30 -15.53 10.57 -16.24
C GLN A 30 -16.08 10.86 -17.64
N GLN A 31 -15.37 10.46 -18.69
CA GLN A 31 -15.84 10.59 -20.07
C GLN A 31 -17.15 9.83 -20.30
N ARG A 32 -17.28 8.64 -19.70
CA ARG A 32 -18.52 7.85 -19.76
C ARG A 32 -19.68 8.56 -19.07
N ALA A 33 -19.48 9.09 -17.85
CA ALA A 33 -20.50 9.85 -17.14
C ALA A 33 -20.96 11.07 -17.93
N GLN A 34 -20.02 11.82 -18.52
CA GLN A 34 -20.31 12.98 -19.37
C GLN A 34 -21.07 12.61 -20.64
N ARG A 35 -20.76 11.47 -21.27
CA ARG A 35 -21.50 10.94 -22.42
C ARG A 35 -22.94 10.59 -22.05
N LEU A 36 -23.15 9.90 -20.93
CA LEU A 36 -24.50 9.58 -20.43
C LEU A 36 -25.34 10.82 -20.17
N PHE A 37 -24.73 11.90 -19.67
CA PHE A 37 -25.41 13.18 -19.49
C PHE A 37 -25.80 13.82 -20.83
N LYS A 38 -24.88 13.86 -21.80
CA LYS A 38 -25.15 14.41 -23.15
C LYS A 38 -26.24 13.62 -23.90
N GLU A 39 -26.32 12.32 -23.67
CA GLU A 39 -27.36 11.43 -24.20
C GLU A 39 -28.70 11.56 -23.46
N GLY A 40 -28.78 12.37 -22.40
CA GLY A 40 -29.99 12.53 -21.59
C GLY A 40 -30.34 11.30 -20.74
N ARG A 41 -29.38 10.39 -20.53
CA ARG A 41 -29.58 9.16 -19.73
C ARG A 41 -29.48 9.38 -18.23
N ILE A 42 -28.81 10.45 -17.82
CA ILE A 42 -28.70 10.89 -16.43
C ILE A 42 -29.02 12.38 -16.34
N THR A 43 -29.58 12.81 -15.21
CA THR A 43 -29.89 14.21 -14.93
C THR A 43 -28.66 14.97 -14.39
N GLY A 44 -28.74 16.29 -14.32
CA GLY A 44 -27.63 17.12 -13.82
C GLY A 44 -27.28 16.86 -12.35
N ASP A 45 -28.29 16.61 -11.50
CA ASP A 45 -28.11 16.24 -10.09
C ASP A 45 -27.45 14.85 -9.93
N GLN A 46 -27.82 13.89 -10.78
CA GLN A 46 -27.16 12.59 -10.85
C GLN A 46 -25.71 12.72 -11.32
N LEU A 47 -25.44 13.56 -12.32
CA LEU A 47 -24.08 13.82 -12.79
C LEU A 47 -23.20 14.41 -11.68
N ILE A 48 -23.71 15.40 -10.92
CA ILE A 48 -22.96 15.98 -9.79
C ILE A 48 -22.61 14.90 -8.75
N THR A 49 -23.56 14.01 -8.46
CA THR A 49 -23.33 12.92 -7.50
C THR A 49 -22.28 11.94 -8.02
N VAL A 50 -22.41 11.49 -9.27
CA VAL A 50 -21.47 10.55 -9.89
C VAL A 50 -20.07 11.16 -10.01
N ASP A 51 -19.96 12.41 -10.47
CA ASP A 51 -18.67 13.09 -10.64
C ASP A 51 -17.92 13.20 -9.30
N LYS A 52 -18.64 13.50 -8.21
CA LYS A 52 -18.06 13.49 -6.86
C LYS A 52 -17.51 12.12 -6.47
N GLU A 53 -18.24 11.04 -6.72
CA GLU A 53 -17.77 9.67 -6.43
C GLU A 53 -16.58 9.28 -7.33
N LEU A 54 -16.57 9.72 -8.59
CA LEU A 54 -15.47 9.46 -9.51
C LEU A 54 -14.17 10.18 -9.09
N VAL A 55 -14.27 11.42 -8.63
CA VAL A 55 -13.11 12.18 -8.11
C VAL A 55 -12.51 11.49 -6.87
N GLN A 56 -13.33 10.85 -6.02
CA GLN A 56 -12.81 10.13 -4.84
C GLN A 56 -11.82 9.02 -5.20
N TYR A 57 -11.97 8.35 -6.36
CA TYR A 57 -10.99 7.34 -6.79
C TYR A 57 -9.59 7.94 -7.02
N LEU A 58 -9.51 9.14 -7.59
CA LEU A 58 -8.24 9.84 -7.80
C LEU A 58 -7.62 10.31 -6.49
N GLU A 59 -8.44 10.81 -5.55
CA GLU A 59 -7.99 11.20 -4.21
C GLU A 59 -7.41 10.01 -3.44
N ILE A 60 -8.09 8.85 -3.47
CA ILE A 60 -7.61 7.61 -2.85
C ILE A 60 -6.31 7.15 -3.53
N CYS A 61 -6.23 7.19 -4.86
CA CYS A 61 -5.01 6.86 -5.59
C CYS A 61 -3.84 7.76 -5.15
N GLY A 62 -4.03 9.07 -5.10
CA GLY A 62 -3.02 10.02 -4.64
C GLY A 62 -2.62 9.80 -3.18
N ALA A 63 -3.56 9.38 -2.32
CA ALA A 63 -3.24 9.00 -0.95
C ALA A 63 -2.34 7.75 -0.89
N CYS A 64 -2.64 6.72 -1.68
CA CYS A 64 -1.79 5.53 -1.81
C CYS A 64 -0.41 5.88 -2.36
N GLU A 65 -0.32 6.74 -3.37
CA GLU A 65 0.95 7.23 -3.91
C GLU A 65 1.76 7.99 -2.87
N ARG A 66 1.12 8.82 -2.03
CA ARG A 66 1.82 9.49 -0.93
C ARG A 66 2.40 8.48 0.04
N ILE A 67 1.62 7.50 0.51
CA ILE A 67 2.11 6.46 1.42
C ILE A 67 3.30 5.72 0.80
N LYS A 68 3.20 5.33 -0.47
CA LYS A 68 4.27 4.62 -1.19
C LYS A 68 5.52 5.47 -1.43
N ASN A 69 5.35 6.74 -1.80
CA ASN A 69 6.44 7.61 -2.26
C ASN A 69 7.01 8.51 -1.16
N THR A 70 6.46 8.50 0.06
CA THR A 70 7.05 9.17 1.23
C THR A 70 7.53 8.15 2.26
N PRO A 71 8.53 7.31 1.92
CA PRO A 71 9.11 6.39 2.89
C PRO A 71 9.82 7.15 4.01
N ILE A 72 10.03 6.47 5.14
CA ILE A 72 10.80 7.03 6.25
C ILE A 72 12.21 7.41 5.76
N PRO A 73 12.76 8.57 6.16
CA PRO A 73 14.07 8.99 5.70
C PRO A 73 15.14 7.93 5.97
N TYR A 74 15.88 7.53 4.92
CA TYR A 74 16.92 6.50 5.04
C TYR A 74 17.94 6.77 6.15
N SER A 75 18.24 8.04 6.43
CA SER A 75 19.14 8.42 7.54
C SER A 75 18.61 7.99 8.90
N TYR A 76 17.30 8.01 9.11
CA TYR A 76 16.64 7.55 10.33
C TYR A 76 16.75 6.04 10.48
N SER A 77 16.30 5.26 9.49
CA SER A 77 16.35 3.79 9.55
C SER A 77 17.82 3.31 9.63
N SER A 78 18.74 3.94 8.91
CA SER A 78 20.18 3.66 9.02
C SER A 78 20.76 3.97 10.40
N PHE A 79 20.29 5.04 11.05
CA PHE A 79 20.73 5.41 12.40
C PHE A 79 20.28 4.38 13.43
N ILE A 80 19.01 3.94 13.39
CA ILE A 80 18.49 2.94 14.33
C ILE A 80 19.25 1.62 14.22
N LYS A 81 19.47 1.12 13.00
CA LYS A 81 20.28 -0.10 12.76
C LYS A 81 21.69 0.01 13.37
N LYS A 82 22.38 1.14 13.13
CA LYS A 82 23.71 1.40 13.71
C LYS A 82 23.65 1.50 15.24
N PHE A 83 22.63 2.14 15.78
CA PHE A 83 22.43 2.29 17.21
C PHE A 83 22.25 0.93 17.89
N ILE A 84 21.39 0.04 17.36
CA ILE A 84 21.18 -1.31 17.89
C ILE A 84 22.51 -2.08 17.96
N VAL A 85 23.30 -2.05 16.89
CA VAL A 85 24.60 -2.74 16.83
C VAL A 85 25.57 -2.18 17.88
N ILE A 86 25.74 -0.86 17.95
CA ILE A 86 26.65 -0.21 18.91
C ILE A 86 26.18 -0.46 20.36
N TYR A 87 24.88 -0.35 20.62
CA TYR A 87 24.29 -0.57 21.93
C TYR A 87 24.53 -2.01 22.40
N VAL A 88 24.21 -3.00 21.59
CA VAL A 88 24.39 -4.42 21.95
C VAL A 88 25.86 -4.78 22.09
N PHE A 89 26.74 -4.19 21.27
CA PHE A 89 28.19 -4.40 21.40
C PHE A 89 28.78 -3.80 22.68
N THR A 90 28.25 -2.67 23.14
CA THR A 90 28.73 -1.97 24.35
C THR A 90 28.10 -2.50 25.64
N LEU A 91 26.90 -3.10 25.55
CA LEU A 91 26.14 -3.58 26.71
C LEU A 91 26.88 -4.59 27.61
N PRO A 92 27.65 -5.58 27.11
CA PRO A 92 28.41 -6.51 27.94
C PRO A 92 29.34 -5.81 28.93
N PHE A 93 29.99 -4.72 28.52
CA PHE A 93 30.92 -3.99 29.39
C PHE A 93 30.20 -3.32 30.58
N GLY A 94 28.93 -2.97 30.43
CA GLY A 94 28.11 -2.39 31.49
C GLY A 94 27.55 -3.41 32.48
N VAL A 95 27.32 -4.66 32.05
CA VAL A 95 26.62 -5.67 32.87
C VAL A 95 27.49 -6.87 33.27
N ALA A 96 28.67 -7.04 32.67
CA ALA A 96 29.54 -8.19 32.95
C ALA A 96 30.01 -8.25 34.41
N PHE A 97 30.26 -7.10 35.06
CA PHE A 97 30.71 -7.07 36.45
C PHE A 97 29.60 -7.42 37.45
N SER A 98 28.34 -7.19 37.10
CA SER A 98 27.19 -7.49 37.97
C SER A 98 26.60 -8.88 37.72
N LEU A 99 26.58 -9.33 36.45
CA LEU A 99 25.94 -10.58 36.04
C LEU A 99 26.94 -11.73 35.77
N GLY A 100 28.24 -11.43 35.67
CA GLY A 100 29.24 -12.43 35.29
C GLY A 100 28.87 -13.13 33.98
N TYR A 101 28.93 -14.46 33.95
CA TYR A 101 28.57 -15.24 32.75
C TYR A 101 27.09 -15.16 32.35
N LEU A 102 26.18 -14.77 33.25
CA LEU A 102 24.77 -14.54 32.89
C LEU A 102 24.60 -13.35 31.96
N ALA A 103 25.60 -12.47 31.84
CA ALA A 103 25.59 -11.40 30.84
C ALA A 103 25.43 -11.94 29.41
N ILE A 104 25.99 -13.11 29.09
CA ILE A 104 25.95 -13.69 27.74
C ILE A 104 24.50 -13.96 27.28
N PRO A 105 23.71 -14.82 27.96
CA PRO A 105 22.33 -15.08 27.53
C PRO A 105 21.43 -13.84 27.63
N VAL A 106 21.68 -12.93 28.59
CA VAL A 106 20.90 -11.69 28.73
C VAL A 106 21.13 -10.75 27.55
N VAL A 107 22.38 -10.52 27.15
CA VAL A 107 22.71 -9.67 26.00
C VAL A 107 22.20 -10.29 24.69
N MET A 108 22.31 -11.61 24.52
CA MET A 108 21.74 -12.28 23.34
C MET A 108 20.22 -12.12 23.27
N PHE A 109 19.52 -12.24 24.39
CA PHE A 109 18.07 -12.03 24.44
C PHE A 109 17.69 -10.58 24.10
N ILE A 110 18.41 -9.59 24.63
CA ILE A 110 18.18 -8.17 24.32
C ILE A 110 18.42 -7.89 22.84
N PHE A 111 19.51 -8.43 22.26
CA PHE A 111 19.77 -8.33 20.83
C PHE A 111 18.62 -8.92 20.01
N TYR A 112 18.18 -10.13 20.35
CA TYR A 112 17.07 -10.78 19.67
C TYR A 112 15.82 -9.89 19.66
N VAL A 113 15.44 -9.32 20.81
CA VAL A 113 14.26 -8.45 20.89
C VAL A 113 14.44 -7.18 20.05
N LEU A 114 15.56 -6.46 20.20
CA LEU A 114 15.80 -5.21 19.49
C LEU A 114 15.91 -5.40 17.98
N ALA A 115 16.64 -6.43 17.53
CA ALA A 115 16.77 -6.75 16.12
C ALA A 115 15.44 -7.22 15.50
N SER A 116 14.66 -8.02 16.22
CA SER A 116 13.34 -8.46 15.74
C SER A 116 12.38 -7.28 15.58
N LEU A 117 12.39 -6.34 16.52
CA LEU A 117 11.56 -5.12 16.43
C LEU A 117 11.93 -4.28 15.21
N GLU A 118 13.22 -4.12 14.92
CA GLU A 118 13.69 -3.38 13.75
C GLU A 118 13.27 -4.05 12.43
N ILE A 119 13.36 -5.38 12.34
CA ILE A 119 12.93 -6.11 11.14
C ILE A 119 11.41 -5.96 10.92
N ILE A 120 10.62 -6.09 11.99
CA ILE A 120 9.17 -5.90 11.91
C ILE A 120 8.82 -4.46 11.50
N ALA A 121 9.56 -3.46 12.01
CA ALA A 121 9.36 -2.08 11.61
C ALA A 121 9.63 -1.88 10.10
N GLU A 122 10.73 -2.46 9.60
CA GLU A 122 11.07 -2.42 8.17
C GLU A 122 10.01 -3.07 7.29
N GLU A 123 9.45 -4.21 7.70
CA GLU A 123 8.34 -4.87 6.98
C GLU A 123 7.06 -4.02 6.95
N ILE A 124 6.73 -3.30 8.02
CA ILE A 124 5.51 -2.48 8.09
C ILE A 124 5.66 -1.14 7.33
N GLU A 125 6.88 -0.69 7.06
CA GLU A 125 7.17 0.57 6.36
C GLU A 125 6.80 0.52 4.85
N ASP A 126 6.77 -0.66 4.21
CA ASP A 126 6.41 -0.82 2.79
C ASP A 126 5.16 -1.72 2.58
N PRO A 127 3.96 -1.27 2.98
CA PRO A 127 2.76 -2.12 3.00
C PRO A 127 2.24 -2.56 1.63
N PHE A 128 2.78 -2.00 0.54
CA PHE A 128 2.36 -2.26 -0.84
C PHE A 128 3.41 -3.07 -1.64
N GLY A 129 4.39 -3.65 -0.95
CA GLY A 129 5.39 -4.55 -1.54
C GLY A 129 4.84 -5.93 -1.90
N ASP A 130 5.76 -6.89 -1.94
CA ASP A 130 5.50 -8.30 -2.26
C ASP A 130 5.91 -9.25 -1.11
N ASP A 131 6.18 -8.72 0.08
CA ASP A 131 6.53 -9.50 1.28
C ASP A 131 5.31 -10.25 1.85
N ALA A 132 5.59 -11.28 2.66
CA ALA A 132 4.54 -12.13 3.22
C ALA A 132 3.55 -11.38 4.14
N ASN A 133 4.00 -10.27 4.72
CA ASN A 133 3.24 -9.44 5.66
C ASN A 133 2.59 -8.22 4.99
N ASP A 134 2.78 -8.05 3.67
CA ASP A 134 2.20 -6.93 2.92
C ASP A 134 0.70 -7.09 2.65
N LEU A 135 0.08 -6.00 2.22
CA LEU A 135 -1.34 -6.00 1.90
C LEU A 135 -1.62 -6.94 0.71
N PRO A 136 -2.62 -7.84 0.80
CA PRO A 136 -2.94 -8.77 -0.28
C PRO A 136 -3.74 -8.07 -1.40
N MET A 137 -3.10 -7.16 -2.12
CA MET A 137 -3.71 -6.24 -3.10
C MET A 137 -4.54 -6.96 -4.17
N LYS A 138 -4.03 -8.08 -4.70
CA LYS A 138 -4.75 -8.90 -5.69
C LYS A 138 -6.05 -9.47 -5.13
N ARG A 139 -6.04 -9.92 -3.87
CA ARG A 139 -7.22 -10.45 -3.19
C ARG A 139 -8.23 -9.34 -2.93
N LEU A 140 -7.77 -8.18 -2.46
CA LEU A 140 -8.64 -7.02 -2.24
C LEU A 140 -9.32 -6.57 -3.54
N ALA A 141 -8.56 -6.44 -4.64
CA ALA A 141 -9.11 -6.11 -5.96
C ALA A 141 -10.14 -7.15 -6.43
N THR A 142 -9.88 -8.44 -6.20
CA THR A 142 -10.82 -9.52 -6.53
C THR A 142 -12.14 -9.38 -5.78
N VAL A 143 -12.07 -9.11 -4.47
CA VAL A 143 -13.27 -8.93 -3.62
C VAL A 143 -14.06 -7.69 -4.04
N ILE A 144 -13.38 -6.58 -4.36
CA ILE A 144 -14.03 -5.36 -4.88
C ILE A 144 -14.77 -5.65 -6.18
N GLY A 145 -14.15 -6.39 -7.10
CA GLY A 145 -14.78 -6.82 -8.35
C GLY A 145 -16.02 -7.68 -8.13
N GLN A 146 -15.95 -8.65 -7.22
CA GLN A 146 -17.09 -9.51 -6.85
C GLN A 146 -18.25 -8.71 -6.25
N ASN A 147 -17.95 -7.77 -5.34
CA ASN A 147 -18.98 -6.91 -4.73
C ASN A 147 -19.65 -6.02 -5.78
N ALA A 148 -18.89 -5.49 -6.75
CA ALA A 148 -19.44 -4.69 -7.83
C ALA A 148 -20.37 -5.53 -8.72
N GLU A 149 -20.00 -6.78 -9.02
CA GLU A 149 -20.86 -7.70 -9.77
C GLU A 149 -22.16 -8.03 -9.03
N GLU A 150 -22.10 -8.26 -7.72
CA GLU A 150 -23.28 -8.54 -6.89
C GLU A 150 -24.27 -7.37 -6.90
N ILE A 151 -23.79 -6.12 -6.90
CA ILE A 151 -24.65 -4.93 -6.97
C ILE A 151 -25.31 -4.75 -8.34
N LEU A 152 -24.66 -5.22 -9.41
CA LEU A 152 -25.12 -5.04 -10.79
C LEU A 152 -26.05 -6.16 -11.29
N ARG A 153 -26.15 -7.27 -10.56
CA ARG A 153 -27.08 -8.38 -10.82
C ARG A 153 -28.47 -8.07 -10.27
#